data_AF-A0A1M6S0T9-F1
#
_entry.id   AF-A0A1M6S0T9-F1
#
_cell.length_a   1.000
_cell.length_b   1.000
_cell.length_c   1.000
_cell.angle_alpha   90.00
_cell.angle_beta   90.00
_cell.angle_gamma   90.00
#
_symmetry.space_group_name_H-M   'P 1'
#
loop_
_entity.id
_entity.type
_entity.pdbx_description
1 polymer ?
#
loop_
_entity_poly.entity_id
_entity_poly.type
_entity_poly.pdbx_seq_one_letter_code
_entity_poly.pdbx_strand_id
1 'polypeptide(L)'
;MTSVLDGYLVDPNLSLLDKTRIQAQVLVPVLRALRAELGKDKADAIVKGALRDWSKQLFAAIGDGIDGNPRRKWAAIQSVWGEVSGREVEFEILRHDEEALDIDVTRCRFAEFFRALGEPELGALLICEADFDIAAVGEGEVSLDRAQTIMQGKPSCTFRYKFAPR
;
A
#
# COMPACT_ATOMS: atom_id res chain seq x y z
N MET A 1 -19.31 12.55 -25.93
CA MET A 1 -18.27 13.58 -25.78
C MET A 1 -18.26 13.96 -24.31
N THR A 2 -17.28 13.48 -23.56
CA THR A 2 -17.06 13.82 -22.15
C THR A 2 -16.70 15.30 -22.05
N SER A 3 -17.35 16.01 -21.12
CA SER A 3 -17.28 17.45 -20.90
C SER A 3 -16.10 17.85 -20.02
N VAL A 4 -15.88 19.18 -19.92
CA VAL A 4 -14.71 19.89 -19.39
C VAL A 4 -14.37 19.62 -17.90
N LEU A 5 -15.21 18.89 -17.16
CA LEU A 5 -15.02 18.57 -15.75
C LEU A 5 -15.58 17.19 -15.34
N ASP A 6 -15.78 16.23 -16.25
CA ASP A 6 -16.56 15.00 -15.95
C ASP A 6 -15.78 13.90 -15.15
N GLY A 7 -15.73 13.76 -13.82
CA GLY A 7 -15.93 14.61 -12.64
C GLY A 7 -14.59 15.20 -12.19
N TYR A 8 -14.47 15.76 -10.98
CA TYR A 8 -13.19 16.21 -10.39
C TYR A 8 -12.25 15.03 -9.96
N LEU A 9 -12.11 14.06 -10.85
CA LEU A 9 -11.06 13.05 -11.09
C LEU A 9 -10.61 12.10 -9.96
N VAL A 10 -11.38 11.02 -9.78
CA VAL A 10 -10.87 9.63 -9.80
C VAL A 10 -11.86 8.79 -10.61
N ASP A 11 -11.46 8.28 -11.78
CA ASP A 11 -12.25 7.28 -12.51
C ASP A 11 -12.16 5.94 -11.76
N PRO A 12 -13.30 5.34 -11.34
CA PRO A 12 -13.29 4.09 -10.59
C PRO A 12 -12.62 2.94 -11.34
N ASN A 13 -12.62 2.97 -12.69
CA ASN A 13 -12.08 1.92 -13.55
C ASN A 13 -10.56 2.01 -13.75
N LEU A 14 -9.90 3.06 -13.25
CA LEU A 14 -8.44 3.14 -13.32
C LEU A 14 -7.79 2.03 -12.50
N SER A 15 -6.70 1.48 -13.05
CA SER A 15 -5.82 0.57 -12.33
C SER A 15 -5.32 1.24 -11.04
N LEU A 16 -4.97 0.44 -10.03
CA LEU A 16 -4.38 0.99 -8.81
C LEU A 16 -3.10 1.77 -9.15
N LEU A 17 -2.28 1.26 -10.08
CA LEU A 17 -1.06 1.94 -10.53
C LEU A 17 -1.35 3.31 -11.16
N ASP A 18 -2.38 3.45 -11.99
CA ASP A 18 -2.72 4.75 -12.59
C ASP A 18 -3.26 5.73 -11.55
N LYS A 19 -4.09 5.26 -10.60
CA LYS A 19 -4.51 6.07 -9.44
C LYS A 19 -3.29 6.56 -8.65
N THR A 20 -2.31 5.69 -8.40
CA THR A 20 -1.07 6.04 -7.72
C THR A 20 -0.22 7.04 -8.52
N ARG A 21 -0.12 6.89 -9.85
CA ARG A 21 0.59 7.83 -10.72
C ARG A 21 -0.02 9.24 -10.65
N ILE A 22 -1.35 9.32 -10.69
CA ILE A 22 -2.08 10.58 -10.57
C ILE A 22 -1.81 11.24 -9.21
N GLN A 23 -1.85 10.47 -8.11
CA GLN A 23 -1.51 11.00 -6.78
C GLN A 23 -0.06 11.49 -6.71
N ALA A 24 0.88 10.73 -7.25
CA ALA A 24 2.30 11.11 -7.26
C ALA A 24 2.55 12.38 -8.09
N GLN A 25 1.85 12.57 -9.21
CA GLN A 25 1.94 13.77 -10.04
C GLN A 25 1.67 15.05 -9.23
N VAL A 26 0.78 14.98 -8.24
CA VAL A 26 0.43 16.11 -7.36
C VAL A 26 1.32 16.17 -6.12
N LEU A 27 1.59 15.02 -5.47
CA LEU A 27 2.32 14.99 -4.19
C LEU A 27 3.83 15.26 -4.35
N VAL A 28 4.45 14.81 -5.45
CA VAL A 28 5.89 15.01 -5.67
C VAL A 28 6.30 16.49 -5.72
N PRO A 29 5.65 17.37 -6.51
CA PRO A 29 6.03 18.80 -6.51
C PRO A 29 5.80 19.46 -5.14
N VAL A 30 4.74 19.08 -4.41
CA VAL A 30 4.49 19.59 -3.04
C VAL A 30 5.61 19.15 -2.09
N LEU A 31 5.97 17.86 -2.10
CA LEU A 31 7.05 17.33 -1.28
C LEU A 31 8.38 18.02 -1.58
N ARG A 32 8.69 18.24 -2.87
CA ARG A 32 9.92 18.95 -3.27
C ARG A 32 9.95 20.40 -2.81
N ALA A 33 8.82 21.11 -2.90
CA ALA A 33 8.71 22.46 -2.36
C ALA A 33 8.92 22.47 -0.84
N LEU A 34 8.29 21.56 -0.10
CA LEU A 34 8.49 21.43 1.35
C LEU A 34 9.96 21.14 1.71
N ARG A 35 10.63 20.26 0.96
CA ARG A 35 12.06 19.95 1.18
C ARG A 35 12.96 21.15 0.90
N ALA A 36 12.65 21.96 -0.12
CA ALA A 36 13.40 23.16 -0.43
C ALA A 36 13.31 24.20 0.70
N GLU A 37 12.12 24.36 1.29
CA GLU A 37 11.86 25.37 2.34
C GLU A 37 12.28 24.90 3.74
N LEU A 38 12.05 23.62 4.07
CA LEU A 38 12.19 23.10 5.45
C LEU A 38 13.42 22.21 5.65
N GLY A 39 14.13 21.86 4.56
CA GLY A 39 15.11 20.80 4.54
C GLY A 39 14.47 19.41 4.44
N LYS A 40 15.22 18.45 3.89
CA LYS A 40 14.72 17.11 3.57
C LYS A 40 14.15 16.38 4.78
N ASP A 41 14.91 16.28 5.86
CA ASP A 41 14.54 15.45 7.02
C ASP A 41 13.24 15.92 7.67
N LYS A 42 13.07 17.24 7.85
CA LYS A 42 11.87 17.83 8.45
C LYS A 42 10.67 17.67 7.53
N ALA A 43 10.82 17.95 6.23
CA ALA A 43 9.73 17.79 5.27
C ALA A 43 9.27 16.32 5.16
N ASP A 44 10.21 15.38 5.05
CA ASP A 44 9.93 13.96 4.95
C ASP A 44 9.27 13.42 6.23
N ALA A 45 9.70 13.89 7.41
CA ALA A 45 9.07 13.51 8.68
C ALA A 45 7.60 13.98 8.77
N ILE A 46 7.32 15.22 8.35
CA ILE A 46 5.96 15.77 8.35
C ILE A 46 5.06 14.97 7.39
N VAL A 47 5.53 14.76 6.16
CA VAL A 47 4.76 14.03 5.13
C VAL A 47 4.55 12.58 5.54
N LYS A 48 5.58 11.93 6.11
CA LYS A 48 5.45 10.58 6.68
C LYS A 48 4.39 10.52 7.76
N GLY A 49 4.40 11.44 8.73
CA GLY A 49 3.39 11.48 9.80
C GLY A 49 1.98 11.59 9.22
N ALA A 50 1.76 12.58 8.35
CA ALA A 50 0.45 12.84 7.75
C ALA A 50 -0.07 11.63 6.94
N LEU A 51 0.77 11.02 6.09
CA LEU A 51 0.35 9.90 5.24
C LEU A 51 0.14 8.61 6.04
N ARG A 52 0.94 8.34 7.09
CA ARG A 52 0.72 7.17 7.94
C ARG A 52 -0.56 7.32 8.77
N ASP A 53 -0.82 8.49 9.33
CA ASP A 53 -2.04 8.73 10.10
C ASP A 53 -3.28 8.60 9.20
N TRP A 54 -3.25 9.19 8.00
CA TRP A 54 -4.32 9.04 7.01
C TRP A 54 -4.57 7.59 6.61
N SER A 55 -3.52 6.83 6.28
CA SER A 55 -3.65 5.44 5.83
C SER A 55 -4.22 4.54 6.94
N LYS A 56 -3.73 4.68 8.18
CA LYS A 56 -4.26 3.94 9.33
C LYS A 56 -5.74 4.22 9.56
N GLN A 57 -6.15 5.48 9.52
CA GLN A 57 -7.56 5.87 9.67
C GLN A 57 -8.43 5.30 8.54
N LEU A 58 -7.92 5.33 7.30
CA LEU A 58 -8.63 4.79 6.15
C LEU A 58 -8.90 3.29 6.30
N PHE A 59 -7.88 2.48 6.58
CA PHE A 59 -8.04 1.03 6.68
C PHE A 59 -8.79 0.59 7.94
N ALA A 60 -8.65 1.32 9.05
CA ALA A 60 -9.50 1.13 10.22
C ALA A 60 -10.98 1.33 9.87
N ALA A 61 -11.33 2.44 9.20
CA ALA A 61 -12.71 2.72 8.80
C ALA A 61 -13.26 1.69 7.80
N ILE A 62 -12.43 1.20 6.86
CA ILE A 62 -12.81 0.10 5.96
C ILE A 62 -13.09 -1.17 6.77
N GLY A 63 -12.24 -1.51 7.74
CA GLY A 63 -12.41 -2.67 8.61
C GLY A 63 -13.66 -2.60 9.49
N ASP A 64 -13.99 -1.41 10.00
CA ASP A 64 -15.20 -1.17 10.79
C ASP A 64 -16.49 -1.38 9.99
N GLY A 65 -16.44 -1.11 8.67
CA GLY A 65 -17.56 -1.34 7.75
C GLY A 65 -17.78 -2.80 7.33
N ILE A 66 -16.95 -3.74 7.79
CA ILE A 66 -17.04 -5.17 7.44
C ILE A 66 -17.44 -5.98 8.66
N ASP A 67 -18.48 -6.79 8.53
CA ASP A 67 -18.94 -7.69 9.58
C ASP A 67 -18.04 -8.93 9.75
N GLY A 68 -17.90 -9.38 11.00
CA GLY A 68 -17.19 -10.62 11.36
C GLY A 68 -16.00 -10.41 12.29
N ASN A 69 -15.29 -11.51 12.57
CA ASN A 69 -14.07 -11.49 13.37
C ASN A 69 -12.89 -10.83 12.61
N PRO A 70 -11.80 -10.45 13.31
CA PRO A 70 -10.66 -9.79 12.68
C PRO A 70 -10.09 -10.56 11.47
N ARG A 71 -9.98 -11.90 11.55
CA ARG A 71 -9.53 -12.74 10.44
C ARG A 71 -10.39 -12.59 9.19
N ARG A 72 -11.71 -12.59 9.35
CA ARG A 72 -12.67 -12.44 8.25
C ARG A 72 -12.63 -11.03 7.64
N LYS A 73 -12.50 -10.00 8.48
CA LYS A 73 -12.35 -8.60 8.02
C LYS A 73 -11.08 -8.44 7.19
N TRP A 74 -9.95 -8.92 7.71
CA TRP A 74 -8.67 -8.93 6.99
C TRP A 74 -8.78 -9.68 5.65
N ALA A 75 -9.35 -10.90 5.65
CA ALA A 75 -9.47 -11.69 4.43
C ALA A 75 -10.32 -11.00 3.35
N ALA A 76 -11.39 -10.30 3.74
CA ALA A 76 -12.23 -9.55 2.81
C ALA A 76 -11.45 -8.39 2.16
N ILE A 77 -10.71 -7.61 2.96
CA ILE A 77 -9.88 -6.51 2.45
C ILE A 77 -8.75 -7.06 1.58
N GLN A 78 -8.05 -8.09 2.05
CA GLN A 78 -6.91 -8.70 1.37
C GLN A 78 -7.31 -9.29 0.02
N SER A 79 -8.51 -9.87 -0.11
CA SER A 79 -9.01 -10.39 -1.39
C SER A 79 -9.15 -9.28 -2.43
N VAL A 80 -9.76 -8.15 -2.05
CA VAL A 80 -9.95 -7.01 -2.96
C VAL A 80 -8.62 -6.32 -3.26
N TRP A 81 -7.80 -6.08 -2.22
CA TRP A 81 -6.47 -5.49 -2.35
C TRP A 81 -5.57 -6.34 -3.26
N GLY A 82 -5.60 -7.66 -3.08
CA GLY A 82 -4.88 -8.61 -3.92
C GLY A 82 -5.35 -8.59 -5.38
N GLU A 83 -6.64 -8.42 -5.65
CA GLU A 83 -7.14 -8.30 -7.02
C GLU A 83 -6.64 -7.02 -7.71
N VAL A 84 -6.68 -5.89 -7.02
CA VAL A 84 -6.32 -4.59 -7.62
C VAL A 84 -4.81 -4.37 -7.70
N SER A 85 -4.04 -4.87 -6.72
CA SER A 85 -2.57 -4.75 -6.68
C SER A 85 -1.86 -5.89 -7.39
N GLY A 86 -2.45 -7.09 -7.41
CA GLY A 86 -1.90 -8.30 -8.02
C GLY A 86 -1.64 -8.17 -9.53
N ARG A 87 -2.40 -7.30 -10.22
CA ARG A 87 -2.19 -6.98 -11.65
C ARG A 87 -0.90 -6.20 -11.92
N GLU A 88 -0.28 -5.65 -10.88
CA GLU A 88 0.86 -4.75 -10.96
C GLU A 88 2.16 -5.38 -10.41
N VAL A 89 2.10 -6.64 -10.03
CA VAL A 89 3.22 -7.38 -9.42
C VAL A 89 3.34 -8.78 -10.02
N GLU A 90 4.55 -9.33 -9.99
CA GLU A 90 4.80 -10.76 -10.21
C GLU A 90 5.16 -11.36 -8.85
N PHE A 91 4.58 -12.51 -8.50
CA PHE A 91 4.76 -13.12 -7.19
C PHE A 91 4.74 -14.64 -7.22
N GLU A 92 5.32 -15.23 -6.19
CA GLU A 92 5.38 -16.65 -5.92
C GLU A 92 4.77 -16.95 -4.55
N ILE A 93 3.91 -17.97 -4.48
CA ILE A 93 3.36 -18.46 -3.21
C ILE A 93 4.30 -19.55 -2.70
N LEU A 94 4.89 -19.31 -1.53
CA LEU A 94 5.81 -20.24 -0.87
C LEU A 94 5.07 -21.18 0.08
N ARG A 95 4.01 -20.68 0.74
CA ARG A 95 3.15 -21.44 1.65
C ARG A 95 1.74 -20.87 1.61
N HIS A 96 0.74 -21.75 1.63
CA HIS A 96 -0.66 -21.35 1.78
C HIS A 96 -1.44 -22.49 2.42
N ASP A 97 -1.74 -22.35 3.71
CA ASP A 97 -2.52 -23.31 4.48
C ASP A 97 -3.29 -22.62 5.62
N GLU A 98 -3.82 -23.40 6.55
CA GLU A 98 -4.65 -22.87 7.64
C GLU A 98 -3.88 -22.01 8.64
N GLU A 99 -2.55 -22.16 8.72
CA GLU A 99 -1.69 -21.48 9.70
C GLU A 99 -0.92 -20.31 9.09
N ALA A 100 -0.60 -20.35 7.79
CA ALA A 100 0.22 -19.31 7.17
C ALA A 100 -0.05 -19.08 5.68
N LEU A 101 0.30 -17.86 5.25
CA LEU A 101 0.39 -17.46 3.85
C LEU A 101 1.71 -16.72 3.63
N ASP A 102 2.63 -17.37 2.91
CA ASP A 102 3.93 -16.82 2.58
C ASP A 102 4.00 -16.54 1.08
N ILE A 103 4.30 -15.29 0.73
CA ILE A 103 4.37 -14.81 -0.65
C ILE A 103 5.65 -14.01 -0.83
N ASP A 104 6.34 -14.23 -1.94
CA ASP A 104 7.40 -13.35 -2.41
C ASP A 104 6.97 -12.63 -3.68
N VAL A 105 6.98 -11.30 -3.64
CA VAL A 105 6.84 -10.48 -4.85
C VAL A 105 8.22 -10.31 -5.45
N THR A 106 8.40 -10.78 -6.68
CA THR A 106 9.68 -10.77 -7.42
C THR A 106 9.78 -9.59 -8.38
N ARG A 107 8.64 -8.99 -8.76
CA ARG A 107 8.60 -7.75 -9.55
C ARG A 107 7.45 -6.86 -9.12
N CYS A 108 7.65 -5.54 -9.12
CA CYS A 108 6.65 -4.58 -8.66
C CYS A 108 6.66 -3.29 -9.48
N ARG A 109 5.61 -3.05 -10.28
CA ARG A 109 5.50 -1.86 -11.13
C ARG A 109 5.38 -0.56 -10.33
N PHE A 110 4.83 -0.62 -9.11
CA PHE A 110 4.82 0.53 -8.20
C PHE A 110 6.25 0.92 -7.79
N ALA A 111 7.08 -0.06 -7.42
CA ALA A 111 8.47 0.17 -7.05
C ALA A 111 9.29 0.69 -8.23
N GLU A 112 9.12 0.11 -9.42
CA GLU A 112 9.74 0.61 -10.66
C GLU A 112 9.40 2.09 -10.88
N PHE A 113 8.13 2.45 -10.75
CA PHE A 113 7.65 3.83 -10.96
C PHE A 113 8.25 4.83 -9.97
N PHE A 114 8.13 4.61 -8.66
CA PHE A 114 8.62 5.58 -7.67
C PHE A 114 10.14 5.68 -7.64
N ARG A 115 10.85 4.58 -7.92
CA ARG A 115 12.31 4.61 -8.08
C ARG A 115 12.72 5.42 -9.30
N ALA A 116 12.00 5.29 -10.43
CA ALA A 116 12.25 6.10 -11.62
C ALA A 116 11.97 7.60 -11.39
N LEU A 117 11.04 7.94 -10.48
CA LEU A 117 10.81 9.32 -10.05
C LEU A 117 11.85 9.86 -9.07
N GLY A 118 12.71 8.99 -8.51
CA GLY A 118 13.63 9.35 -7.43
C GLY A 118 12.94 9.57 -6.09
N GLU A 119 11.74 9.01 -5.88
CA GLU A 119 10.93 9.18 -4.68
C GLU A 119 10.46 7.84 -4.07
N PRO A 120 11.35 6.86 -3.84
CA PRO A 120 10.97 5.54 -3.30
C PRO A 120 10.38 5.61 -1.88
N GLU A 121 10.78 6.59 -1.06
CA GLU A 121 10.23 6.78 0.28
C GLU A 121 8.75 7.19 0.22
N LEU A 122 8.38 8.05 -0.73
CA LEU A 122 6.98 8.40 -0.95
C LEU A 122 6.19 7.18 -1.46
N GLY A 123 6.77 6.41 -2.37
CA GLY A 123 6.16 5.16 -2.84
C GLY A 123 5.93 4.14 -1.73
N ALA A 124 6.86 4.04 -0.77
CA ALA A 124 6.68 3.19 0.39
C ALA A 124 5.46 3.62 1.22
N LEU A 125 5.32 4.92 1.49
CA LEU A 125 4.20 5.47 2.26
C LEU A 125 2.84 5.29 1.58
N LEU A 126 2.78 5.45 0.25
CA LEU A 126 1.51 5.39 -0.49
C LEU A 126 1.05 3.97 -0.82
N ILE A 127 1.98 3.01 -0.92
CA ILE A 127 1.68 1.64 -1.40
C ILE A 127 2.09 0.57 -0.41
N CYS A 128 3.35 0.58 0.03
CA CYS A 128 3.90 -0.53 0.82
C CYS A 128 3.36 -0.53 2.26
N GLU A 129 3.07 0.63 2.82
CA GLU A 129 2.60 0.76 4.20
C GLU A 129 1.14 0.33 4.38
N ALA A 130 0.34 0.37 3.31
CA ALA A 130 -1.03 -0.16 3.29
C ALA A 130 -1.07 -1.63 3.69
N ASP A 131 -0.03 -2.41 3.33
CA ASP A 131 0.07 -3.82 3.68
C ASP A 131 0.02 -4.05 5.21
N PHE A 132 0.68 -3.19 5.99
CA PHE A 132 0.64 -3.26 7.46
C PHE A 132 -0.67 -2.75 8.03
N ASP A 133 -1.26 -1.71 7.44
CA ASP A 133 -2.54 -1.17 7.91
C ASP A 133 -3.69 -2.16 7.65
N ILE A 134 -3.65 -2.88 6.53
CA ILE A 134 -4.57 -3.99 6.24
C ILE A 134 -4.36 -5.11 7.25
N ALA A 135 -3.12 -5.52 7.52
CA ALA A 135 -2.82 -6.56 8.51
C ALA A 135 -3.33 -6.18 9.92
N ALA A 136 -3.27 -4.90 10.29
CA ALA A 136 -3.79 -4.40 11.57
C ALA A 136 -5.31 -4.56 11.72
N VAL A 137 -6.08 -4.58 10.64
CA VAL A 137 -7.52 -4.92 10.71
C VAL A 137 -7.75 -6.35 11.20
N GLY A 138 -6.79 -7.24 10.97
CA GLY A 138 -6.78 -8.61 11.46
C GLY A 138 -6.11 -8.80 12.82
N GLU A 139 -5.79 -7.73 13.56
CA GLU A 139 -5.03 -7.81 14.81
C GLU A 139 -5.63 -8.83 15.80
N GLY A 140 -4.75 -9.62 16.42
CA GLY A 140 -5.10 -10.74 17.31
C GLY A 140 -5.32 -12.08 16.59
N GLU A 141 -5.69 -12.06 15.31
CA GLU A 141 -5.96 -13.26 14.50
C GLU A 141 -4.99 -13.44 13.33
N VAL A 142 -4.42 -12.33 12.85
CA VAL A 142 -3.50 -12.26 11.72
C VAL A 142 -2.30 -11.42 12.15
N SER A 143 -1.10 -11.88 11.81
CA SER A 143 0.12 -11.08 11.91
C SER A 143 0.86 -11.10 10.58
N LEU A 144 1.53 -10.00 10.25
CA LEU A 144 2.36 -9.87 9.05
C LEU A 144 3.79 -9.53 9.47
N ASP A 145 4.73 -10.38 9.08
CA ASP A 145 6.15 -10.01 9.02
C ASP A 145 6.54 -9.70 7.57
N ARG A 146 7.19 -8.55 7.39
CA ARG A 146 7.55 -8.01 6.09
C ARG A 146 8.92 -7.34 6.11
N ALA A 147 9.97 -8.16 6.07
CA ALA A 147 11.35 -7.71 6.24
C ALA A 147 11.96 -6.98 5.01
N GLN A 148 11.44 -7.24 3.82
CA GLN A 148 12.01 -6.74 2.56
C GLN A 148 10.96 -6.13 1.65
N THR A 149 11.33 -5.08 0.92
CA THR A 149 10.53 -4.51 -0.16
C THR A 149 11.42 -4.10 -1.34
N ILE A 150 10.96 -4.38 -2.57
CA ILE A 150 11.60 -3.90 -3.81
C ILE A 150 11.66 -2.36 -3.82
N MET A 151 10.63 -1.69 -3.28
CA MET A 151 10.60 -0.24 -3.14
C MET A 151 11.84 0.31 -2.42
N GLN A 152 12.25 -0.34 -1.33
CA GLN A 152 13.45 -0.01 -0.55
C GLN A 152 14.75 -0.59 -1.15
N GLY A 153 14.71 -1.13 -2.36
CA GLY A 153 15.89 -1.65 -3.08
C GLY A 153 16.30 -3.06 -2.70
N LYS A 154 15.42 -3.85 -2.09
CA LYS A 154 15.63 -5.29 -1.86
C LYS A 154 15.31 -6.10 -3.13
N PRO A 155 15.82 -7.35 -3.25
CA PRO A 155 15.55 -8.17 -4.44
C PRO A 155 14.08 -8.62 -4.57
N SER A 156 13.34 -8.69 -3.46
CA SER A 156 11.92 -9.07 -3.42
C SER A 156 11.18 -8.31 -2.32
N CYS A 157 9.83 -8.36 -2.36
CA CYS A 157 9.02 -8.06 -1.19
C CYS A 157 8.61 -9.36 -0.51
N THR A 158 8.91 -9.52 0.78
CA THR A 158 8.58 -10.73 1.54
C THR A 158 7.31 -10.51 2.33
N PHE A 159 6.25 -11.28 2.09
CA PHE A 159 5.05 -11.30 2.93
C PHE A 159 5.00 -12.61 3.69
N ARG A 160 4.96 -12.55 5.03
CA ARG A 160 4.88 -13.71 5.91
C ARG A 160 3.70 -13.53 6.85
N TYR A 161 2.53 -13.99 6.42
CA TYR A 161 1.32 -13.96 7.23
C TYR A 161 1.25 -15.20 8.12
N LYS A 162 0.91 -15.00 9.39
CA LYS A 162 0.56 -16.07 10.32
C LYS A 162 -0.86 -15.88 10.82
N PHE A 163 -1.58 -16.98 10.94
CA PHE A 163 -2.95 -17.02 11.41
C PHE A 163 -3.02 -17.68 12.78
N ALA A 164 -3.82 -17.10 13.67
CA ALA A 164 -4.12 -17.72 14.95
C ALA A 164 -4.82 -19.09 14.76
N PRO A 165 -4.58 -20.05 15.66
CA PRO A 165 -5.35 -21.29 15.71
C PRO A 165 -6.85 -20.97 15.84
N ARG A 166 -7.68 -21.75 15.14
CA ARG A 166 -9.15 -21.64 15.23
C ARG A 166 -9.70 -22.20 16.54
#